data_AF-A0A2V7RI03-F1
#
_entry.id   AF-A0A2V7RI03-F1
#
_cell.length_a   1.000
_cell.length_b   1.000
_cell.length_c   1.000
_cell.angle_alpha   90.00
_cell.angle_beta   90.00
_cell.angle_gamma   90.00
#
_symmetry.space_group_name_H-M   'P 1'
#
loop_
_entity.id
_entity.type
_entity.pdbx_description
1 polymer ?
#
loop_
_entity_poly.entity_id
_entity_poly.type
_entity_poly.pdbx_seq_one_letter_code
_entity_poly.pdbx_strand_id
1 'polypeptide(L)'
;MVVGHQRQVVPRKSAGHVPRPRIERVWCAGDTLYAWLQLGGAAEWAVTTGDVALRPRVEVVVDDATRTVVSWDDDPALEMRLRSRRGGLAWWELSWSGVSGRTYRVRIPEVAESDAVGCAMP
;
A
#
# COMPACT_ATOMS: atom_id res chain seq x y z
N MET A 1 51.46 -1.88 -8.43
CA MET A 1 50.99 -0.48 -8.50
C MET A 1 49.56 -0.51 -9.00
N VAL A 2 48.57 -0.47 -8.09
CA VAL A 2 47.15 -0.59 -8.44
C VAL A 2 46.57 0.82 -8.52
N VAL A 3 46.16 1.23 -9.71
CA VAL A 3 45.39 2.46 -9.94
C VAL A 3 43.92 2.05 -10.00
N GLY A 4 43.15 2.45 -8.99
CA GLY A 4 41.70 2.31 -8.97
C GLY A 4 41.09 3.61 -8.51
N HIS A 5 40.47 4.37 -9.42
CA HIS A 5 39.77 5.59 -9.08
C HIS A 5 38.57 5.27 -8.17
N GLN A 6 38.66 5.73 -6.93
CA GLN A 6 37.57 5.69 -5.97
C GLN A 6 36.45 6.60 -6.50
N ARG A 7 35.36 5.98 -6.99
CA ARG A 7 34.14 6.72 -7.33
C ARG A 7 33.61 7.37 -6.06
N GLN A 8 33.72 8.69 -5.97
CA GLN A 8 32.98 9.48 -4.99
C GLN A 8 31.48 9.32 -5.30
N VAL A 9 30.83 8.44 -4.55
CA VAL A 9 29.37 8.42 -4.48
C VAL A 9 28.97 9.68 -3.74
N VAL A 10 28.54 10.70 -4.50
CA VAL A 10 27.97 11.92 -3.93
C VAL A 10 26.76 11.49 -3.09
N PRO A 11 26.66 11.85 -1.79
CA PRO A 11 25.48 11.54 -1.00
C PRO A 11 24.29 12.17 -1.71
N ARG A 12 23.37 11.34 -2.19
CA ARG A 12 22.14 11.82 -2.82
C ARG A 12 21.41 12.62 -1.75
N LYS A 13 21.31 13.94 -1.95
CA LYS A 13 20.57 14.87 -1.09
C LYS A 13 19.20 14.27 -0.84
N SER A 14 18.98 13.75 0.37
CA SER A 14 17.69 13.21 0.79
C SER A 14 16.66 14.32 0.60
N ALA A 15 15.72 14.11 -0.32
CA ALA A 15 14.63 15.05 -0.53
C ALA A 15 13.88 15.17 0.80
N GLY A 16 13.97 16.34 1.44
CA GLY A 16 13.63 16.55 2.85
C GLY A 16 12.15 16.49 3.20
N HIS A 17 11.29 15.94 2.34
CA HIS A 17 9.90 15.70 2.66
C HIS A 17 9.36 14.56 1.80
N VAL A 18 9.25 13.37 2.39
CA VAL A 18 8.44 12.29 1.82
C VAL A 18 7.00 12.58 2.19
N PRO A 19 6.09 12.78 1.23
CA PRO A 19 4.67 13.01 1.54
C PRO A 19 4.09 11.86 2.36
N ARG A 20 3.20 12.19 3.30
CA ARG A 20 2.52 11.19 4.12
C ARG A 20 1.76 10.20 3.24
N PRO A 21 1.72 8.90 3.62
CA PRO A 21 0.89 7.93 2.94
C PRO A 21 -0.57 8.39 2.86
N ARG A 22 -1.23 8.10 1.74
CA ARG A 22 -2.63 8.46 1.51
C ARG A 22 -3.37 7.39 0.73
N ILE A 23 -4.66 7.33 0.97
CA ILE A 23 -5.61 6.54 0.19
C ILE A 23 -6.29 7.52 -0.77
N GLU A 24 -6.12 7.32 -2.08
CA GLU A 24 -6.66 8.23 -3.09
C GLU A 24 -8.10 7.88 -3.46
N ARG A 25 -8.38 6.58 -3.58
CA ARG A 25 -9.71 6.08 -3.94
C ARG A 25 -9.84 4.63 -3.53
N VAL A 26 -11.05 4.23 -3.17
CA VAL A 26 -11.46 2.84 -2.96
C VAL A 26 -12.74 2.56 -3.75
N TRP A 27 -12.85 1.40 -4.37
CA TRP A 27 -14.05 0.97 -5.10
C TRP A 27 -14.14 -0.56 -5.14
N CYS A 28 -15.33 -1.10 -5.44
CA CYS A 28 -15.49 -2.52 -5.70
C CYS A 28 -15.85 -2.74 -7.16
N ALA A 29 -15.39 -3.84 -7.74
CA ALA A 29 -15.87 -4.34 -9.02
C ALA A 29 -15.94 -5.88 -8.96
N GLY A 30 -17.14 -6.43 -9.17
CA GLY A 30 -17.40 -7.85 -8.99
C GLY A 30 -17.10 -8.30 -7.56
N ASP A 31 -16.31 -9.35 -7.43
CA ASP A 31 -15.88 -9.95 -6.15
C ASP A 31 -14.54 -9.37 -5.63
N THR A 32 -14.11 -8.23 -6.18
CA THR A 32 -12.80 -7.63 -5.85
C THR A 32 -12.94 -6.19 -5.35
N LEU A 33 -12.32 -5.91 -4.20
CA LEU A 33 -12.09 -4.57 -3.68
C LEU A 33 -10.79 -4.02 -4.26
N TYR A 34 -10.83 -2.79 -4.75
CA TYR A 34 -9.67 -2.09 -5.28
C TYR A 34 -9.41 -0.81 -4.50
N ALA A 35 -8.13 -0.43 -4.43
CA ALA A 35 -7.75 0.89 -3.97
C ALA A 35 -6.54 1.45 -4.71
N TRP A 36 -6.51 2.77 -4.87
CA TRP A 36 -5.32 3.51 -5.25
C TRP A 36 -4.69 4.13 -4.01
N LEU A 37 -3.43 3.84 -3.82
CA LEU A 37 -2.66 4.21 -2.65
C LEU A 37 -1.41 4.95 -3.08
N GLN A 38 -1.05 5.98 -2.33
CA GLN A 38 0.30 6.53 -2.38
C GLN A 38 0.96 6.21 -1.05
N LEU A 39 1.99 5.38 -1.11
CA LEU A 39 2.64 4.81 0.07
C LEU A 39 4.06 5.38 0.13
N GLY A 40 4.14 6.62 0.61
CA GLY A 40 5.38 7.34 0.88
C GLY A 40 6.43 7.26 -0.23
N GLY A 41 7.69 7.16 0.20
CA GLY A 41 8.84 7.12 -0.68
C GLY A 41 8.96 5.77 -1.38
N ALA A 42 9.30 5.75 -2.67
CA ALA A 42 9.46 4.49 -3.41
C ALA A 42 10.54 3.55 -2.85
N ALA A 43 11.46 4.06 -2.02
CA ALA A 43 12.47 3.29 -1.31
C ALA A 43 12.04 2.85 0.10
N GLU A 44 11.03 3.50 0.69
CA GLU A 44 10.50 3.16 2.02
C GLU A 44 9.51 2.00 1.94
N TRP A 45 8.89 1.82 0.78
CA TRP A 45 7.94 0.76 0.50
C TRP A 45 8.51 -0.16 -0.59
N ALA A 46 9.66 -0.79 -0.31
CA ALA A 46 10.17 -1.85 -1.16
C ALA A 46 9.16 -3.01 -1.20
N VAL A 47 8.96 -3.59 -2.40
CA VAL A 47 8.26 -4.88 -2.55
C VAL A 47 9.11 -5.89 -1.79
N THR A 48 8.66 -6.30 -0.61
CA THR A 48 9.35 -7.28 0.22
C THR A 48 9.11 -8.66 -0.38
N THR A 49 10.12 -9.23 -1.02
CA THR A 49 10.19 -10.67 -1.27
C THR A 49 10.97 -11.31 -0.11
N GLY A 50 10.25 -12.00 0.79
CA GLY A 50 10.81 -12.66 1.98
C GLY A 50 10.37 -12.04 3.32
N ASP A 51 10.55 -12.81 4.40
CA ASP A 51 10.14 -12.56 5.80
C ASP A 51 10.48 -11.15 6.32
N VAL A 52 9.65 -10.16 6.00
CA VAL A 52 9.52 -8.92 6.78
C VAL A 52 8.11 -8.34 6.60
N ALA A 53 7.27 -8.51 7.63
CA ALA A 53 6.74 -7.37 8.38
C ALA A 53 6.07 -7.82 9.69
N LEU A 54 6.57 -7.34 10.83
CA LEU A 54 5.92 -7.50 12.14
C LEU A 54 4.59 -6.73 12.27
N ARG A 55 4.19 -5.93 11.27
CA ARG A 55 2.97 -5.12 11.26
C ARG A 55 2.43 -4.94 9.83
N PRO A 56 1.11 -5.00 9.63
CA PRO A 56 0.52 -4.73 8.34
C PRO A 56 0.77 -3.28 7.93
N ARG A 57 1.01 -3.07 6.66
CA ARG A 57 1.18 -1.75 6.05
C ARG A 57 -0.12 -1.22 5.48
N VAL A 58 -0.97 -2.12 4.99
CA VAL A 58 -2.33 -1.83 4.55
C VAL A 58 -3.24 -2.93 5.05
N GLU A 59 -4.41 -2.54 5.54
CA GLU A 59 -5.44 -3.46 6.02
C GLU A 59 -6.75 -3.20 5.28
N VAL A 60 -7.50 -4.26 5.04
CA VAL A 60 -8.91 -4.19 4.68
C VAL A 60 -9.72 -4.46 5.94
N VAL A 61 -10.62 -3.54 6.26
CA VAL A 61 -11.48 -3.62 7.44
C VAL A 61 -12.95 -3.63 7.05
N VAL A 62 -13.77 -4.34 7.81
CA VAL A 62 -15.23 -4.22 7.70
C VAL A 62 -15.66 -2.90 8.34
N ASP A 63 -16.57 -2.19 7.68
CA ASP A 63 -17.20 -0.98 8.22
C ASP A 63 -18.32 -1.36 9.21
N ASP A 64 -17.91 -1.89 10.37
CA ASP A 64 -18.80 -2.18 11.49
C ASP A 64 -18.27 -1.55 12.79
N ALA A 65 -18.98 -1.75 13.91
CA ALA A 65 -18.60 -1.20 15.20
C ALA A 65 -17.25 -1.74 15.72
N THR A 66 -16.84 -2.94 15.27
CA THR A 66 -15.62 -3.62 15.71
C THR A 66 -14.41 -3.30 14.83
N ARG A 67 -14.63 -2.79 13.62
CA ARG A 67 -13.58 -2.51 12.62
C ARG A 67 -12.67 -3.72 12.41
N THR A 68 -13.29 -4.89 12.29
CA THR A 68 -12.59 -6.17 12.12
C THR A 68 -11.71 -6.13 10.88
N VAL A 69 -10.41 -6.43 11.05
CA VAL A 69 -9.45 -6.60 9.95
C VAL A 69 -9.73 -7.96 9.31
N VAL A 70 -9.97 -7.97 8.00
CA VAL A 70 -10.30 -9.19 7.24
C VAL A 70 -9.23 -9.60 6.23
N SER A 71 -8.31 -8.70 5.91
CA SER A 71 -7.15 -8.97 5.04
C SER A 71 -6.09 -7.87 5.23
N TRP A 72 -4.85 -8.14 4.83
CA TRP A 72 -3.73 -7.19 4.87
C TRP A 72 -2.70 -7.52 3.78
N ASP A 73 -1.66 -6.70 3.61
CA ASP A 73 -0.72 -6.78 2.48
C ASP A 73 0.11 -8.07 2.32
N ASP A 74 0.13 -8.92 3.34
CA ASP A 74 0.72 -10.27 3.36
C ASP A 74 -0.30 -11.41 3.09
N ASP A 75 -1.58 -11.09 2.88
CA ASP A 75 -2.61 -12.07 2.51
C ASP A 75 -2.46 -12.49 1.03
N PRO A 76 -2.42 -13.79 0.70
CA PRO A 76 -2.31 -14.24 -0.68
C PRO A 76 -3.48 -13.82 -1.59
N ALA A 77 -4.64 -13.48 -1.05
CA ALA A 77 -5.77 -12.94 -1.80
C ALA A 77 -5.67 -11.42 -2.05
N LEU A 78 -4.69 -10.74 -1.44
CA LEU A 78 -4.46 -9.32 -1.58
C LEU A 78 -3.18 -9.05 -2.38
N GLU A 79 -3.36 -8.55 -3.59
CA GLU A 79 -2.25 -8.16 -4.46
C GLU A 79 -1.98 -6.65 -4.33
N MET A 80 -0.68 -6.31 -4.23
CA MET A 80 -0.17 -4.95 -4.22
C MET A 80 0.68 -4.71 -5.47
N ARG A 81 0.13 -3.99 -6.46
CA ARG A 81 0.80 -3.70 -7.72
C ARG A 81 1.32 -2.27 -7.77
N LEU A 82 2.64 -2.12 -7.95
CA LEU A 82 3.24 -0.82 -8.21
C LEU A 82 2.81 -0.29 -9.59
N ARG A 83 2.19 0.89 -9.61
CA ARG A 83 1.71 1.55 -10.83
C ARG A 83 2.71 2.56 -11.37
N SER A 84 3.32 3.36 -10.50
CA SER A 84 4.31 4.35 -10.95
C SER A 84 5.23 4.82 -9.81
N ARG A 85 6.38 5.38 -10.21
CA ARG A 85 7.32 6.07 -9.31
C ARG A 85 7.63 7.45 -9.89
N ARG A 86 7.22 8.52 -9.21
CA ARG A 86 7.44 9.90 -9.68
C ARG A 86 7.76 10.83 -8.52
N GLY A 87 8.80 11.65 -8.66
CA GLY A 87 9.15 12.64 -7.63
C GLY A 87 9.49 12.03 -6.26
N GLY A 88 9.97 10.79 -6.23
CA GLY A 88 10.23 10.05 -4.98
C GLY A 88 9.03 9.30 -4.41
N LEU A 89 7.82 9.48 -4.96
CA LEU A 89 6.59 8.83 -4.51
C LEU A 89 6.33 7.51 -5.24
N ALA A 90 5.70 6.55 -4.54
CA ALA A 90 5.19 5.32 -5.14
C ALA A 90 3.66 5.25 -5.10
N TRP A 91 3.07 5.03 -6.27
CA TRP A 91 1.65 4.77 -6.43
C TRP A 91 1.40 3.29 -6.60
N TRP A 92 0.44 2.79 -5.84
CA TRP A 92 0.09 1.39 -5.76
C TRP A 92 -1.39 1.20 -6.07
N GLU A 93 -1.67 0.09 -6.72
CA GLU A 93 -3.00 -0.47 -6.82
C GLU A 93 -3.07 -1.67 -5.89
N LEU A 94 -4.00 -1.63 -4.96
CA LEU A 94 -4.41 -2.77 -4.17
C LEU A 94 -5.57 -3.45 -4.89
N SER A 95 -5.54 -4.78 -4.96
CA SER A 95 -6.68 -5.60 -5.36
C SER A 95 -6.83 -6.76 -4.40
N TRP A 96 -7.97 -6.84 -3.71
CA TRP A 96 -8.31 -7.91 -2.79
C TRP A 96 -9.56 -8.65 -3.26
N SER A 97 -9.41 -9.93 -3.60
CA SER A 97 -10.52 -10.77 -4.05
C SER A 97 -11.19 -11.50 -2.88
N GLY A 98 -12.44 -11.90 -3.07
CA GLY A 98 -13.20 -12.64 -2.04
C GLY A 98 -14.06 -11.75 -1.12
N VAL A 99 -14.48 -10.58 -1.60
CA VAL A 99 -15.49 -9.79 -0.88
C VAL A 99 -16.80 -10.58 -0.74
N SER A 100 -17.50 -10.38 0.38
CA SER A 100 -18.66 -11.18 0.79
C SER A 100 -19.94 -10.37 0.99
N GLY A 101 -20.20 -9.39 0.12
CA GLY A 101 -21.44 -8.60 0.18
C GLY A 101 -21.51 -7.60 1.33
N ARG A 102 -20.36 -7.16 1.87
CA ARG A 102 -20.27 -6.25 3.01
C ARG A 102 -19.77 -4.87 2.59
N THR A 103 -19.80 -3.95 3.54
CA THR A 103 -19.15 -2.65 3.44
C THR A 103 -17.74 -2.74 4.01
N TYR A 104 -16.76 -2.27 3.25
CA TYR A 104 -15.34 -2.32 3.60
C TYR A 104 -14.72 -0.93 3.61
N ARG A 105 -13.58 -0.82 4.28
CA ARG A 105 -12.65 0.30 4.15
C ARG A 105 -11.24 -0.24 3.98
N VAL A 106 -10.39 0.59 3.39
CA VAL A 106 -8.95 0.38 3.39
C VAL A 106 -8.35 1.28 4.46
N ARG A 107 -7.40 0.74 5.23
CA ARG A 107 -6.70 1.43 6.31
C ARG A 107 -5.20 1.34 6.10
N ILE A 108 -4.53 2.47 6.26
CA ILE A 108 -3.08 2.54 6.49
C ILE A 108 -2.92 2.76 8.00
N PRO A 109 -2.46 1.75 8.76
CA PRO A 109 -2.40 1.82 10.22
C PRO A 109 -1.74 3.10 10.72
N GLU A 110 -2.33 3.72 11.75
CA GLU A 110 -1.86 4.97 12.38
C GLU A 110 -1.84 6.22 11.48
N VAL A 111 -2.23 6.10 10.20
CA VAL A 111 -2.08 7.19 9.21
C VAL A 111 -3.41 7.63 8.61
N ALA A 112 -4.14 6.71 7.99
CA ALA A 112 -5.32 7.07 7.19
C ALA A 112 -6.30 5.91 7.09
N GLU A 113 -7.58 6.24 6.92
CA GLU A 113 -8.63 5.29 6.61
C GLU A 113 -9.52 5.87 5.52
N SER A 114 -10.00 5.02 4.62
CA SER A 114 -10.87 5.43 3.52
C SER A 114 -12.30 5.67 3.97
N ASP A 115 -13.07 6.31 3.10
CA ASP A 115 -14.52 6.18 3.14
C ASP A 115 -14.94 4.72 2.94
N ALA A 116 -16.11 4.39 3.46
CA ALA A 116 -16.73 3.08 3.33
C ALA A 116 -17.20 2.84 1.90
N VAL A 117 -16.95 1.63 1.40
CA VAL A 117 -17.48 1.17 0.11
C VAL A 117 -18.28 -0.11 0.29
N GLY A 118 -19.52 -0.11 -0.17
CA GLY A 118 -20.33 -1.32 -0.25
C GLY A 118 -19.90 -2.15 -1.46
N CYS A 119 -19.46 -3.38 -1.25
CA CYS A 119 -19.26 -4.33 -2.34
C CYS A 119 -20.50 -5.21 -2.45
N ALA A 120 -21.29 -5.03 -3.51
CA ALA A 120 -22.40 -5.93 -3.81
C ALA A 120 -21.86 -7.19 -4.48
N MET A 121 -22.35 -8.36 -4.06
CA MET A 121 -22.20 -9.58 -4.85
C MET A 121 -23.17 -9.50 -6.04
N PRO A 122 -22.76 -9.96 -7.24
CA PRO A 122 -23.67 -10.11 -8.38
C PRO A 122 -24.87 -11.00 -8.08
#